data_AF-A0A7V9KHT1-F1
#
_entry.id   AF-A0A7V9KHT1-F1
#
_cell.length_a   1.000
_cell.length_b   1.000
_cell.length_c   1.000
_cell.angle_alpha   90.00
_cell.angle_beta   90.00
_cell.angle_gamma   90.00
#
_symmetry.space_group_name_H-M   'P 1'
#
loop_
_entity.id
_entity.type
_entity.pdbx_description
1 polymer ?
#
loop_
_entity_poly.entity_id
_entity_poly.type
_entity_poly.pdbx_seq_one_letter_code
_entity_poly.pdbx_strand_id
1 'polypeptide(L)'
;MAVTPDQAMVLLDRWYQAAIDAVEPGAAVRGFIQREGDRFLFAGRPVEVAGRLVVIAIGKAAMPMARAVADISGGLIDTGIVLTKDGYGVGPTPSRFVVYEADHPIPDDRGVAATRAILDLVTSLDAGDAVVALISGGGSALLEAPRPPVTLADVARTTDLLLRVGAPIGDLNAVRRPLSLVKAGGLLRAAAPARVYTAILSDVLGNDPRTIASGPTVPGAADPDAARGLLERYGVHDRVPASVRQALTERPGESTGPDAPVEPVVIIGDNNAAIDAARGAAAADGFAVNVAWQAAAGEASDLGRAWIEQCSTAPPDIDVLVGGGEATVTVRGDGLGGRNTEFALAAAIALEERGRDDWV
;
A
#
# COMPACT_ATOMS: atom_id res chain seq x y z
N MET A 1 -13.19 -18.44 -30.11
CA MET A 1 -12.16 -19.34 -30.71
C MET A 1 -12.24 -20.69 -29.99
N ALA A 2 -12.14 -21.85 -30.65
CA ALA A 2 -12.18 -23.13 -29.92
C ALA A 2 -10.80 -23.40 -29.29
N VAL A 3 -10.73 -23.38 -27.96
CA VAL A 3 -9.50 -23.59 -27.17
C VAL A 3 -9.69 -24.90 -26.38
N THR A 4 -8.63 -25.69 -26.18
CA THR A 4 -8.72 -26.85 -25.27
C THR A 4 -8.45 -26.42 -23.82
N PRO A 5 -8.88 -27.18 -22.80
CA PRO A 5 -8.60 -26.83 -21.40
C PRO A 5 -7.10 -26.60 -21.13
N ASP A 6 -6.22 -27.44 -21.68
CA ASP A 6 -4.77 -27.28 -21.55
C ASP A 6 -4.26 -25.97 -22.19
N GLN A 7 -4.81 -25.59 -23.36
CA GLN A 7 -4.46 -24.33 -24.02
C GLN A 7 -4.98 -23.13 -23.22
N ALA A 8 -6.18 -23.24 -22.63
CA ALA A 8 -6.75 -22.20 -21.79
C ALA A 8 -5.88 -21.94 -20.55
N MET A 9 -5.38 -22.98 -19.89
CA MET A 9 -4.46 -22.83 -18.76
C MET A 9 -3.17 -22.08 -19.14
N VAL A 10 -2.56 -22.42 -20.29
CA VAL A 10 -1.34 -21.74 -20.77
C VAL A 10 -1.62 -20.27 -21.11
N LEU A 11 -2.80 -19.95 -21.64
CA LEU A 11 -3.22 -18.57 -21.92
C LEU A 11 -3.45 -17.80 -20.61
N LEU A 12 -4.20 -18.38 -19.67
CA LEU A 12 -4.51 -17.77 -18.38
C LEU A 12 -3.22 -17.48 -17.57
N ASP A 13 -2.28 -18.43 -17.51
CA ASP A 13 -1.00 -18.22 -16.82
C ASP A 13 -0.21 -17.07 -17.44
N ARG A 14 -0.23 -16.93 -18.77
CA ARG A 14 0.45 -15.84 -19.47
C ARG A 14 -0.18 -14.49 -19.19
N TRP A 15 -1.52 -14.40 -19.22
CA TRP A 15 -2.24 -13.16 -18.96
C TRP A 15 -2.13 -12.76 -17.49
N TYR A 16 -2.15 -13.74 -16.58
CA TYR A 16 -1.84 -13.55 -15.18
C TYR A 16 -0.42 -13.02 -14.99
N GLN A 17 0.57 -13.61 -15.65
CA GLN A 17 1.96 -13.13 -15.57
C GLN A 17 2.09 -11.70 -16.10
N ALA A 18 1.42 -11.35 -17.19
CA ALA A 18 1.38 -9.97 -17.69
C ALA A 18 0.80 -8.99 -16.66
N ALA A 19 -0.24 -9.41 -15.92
CA ALA A 19 -0.82 -8.64 -14.83
C ALA A 19 0.21 -8.40 -13.70
N ILE A 20 0.95 -9.45 -13.33
CA ILE A 20 1.99 -9.39 -12.28
C ILE A 20 3.16 -8.52 -12.73
N ASP A 21 3.64 -8.69 -13.96
CA ASP A 21 4.78 -7.93 -14.50
C ASP A 21 4.49 -6.43 -14.57
N ALA A 22 3.24 -6.06 -14.90
CA ALA A 22 2.81 -4.65 -14.97
C ALA A 22 2.86 -3.93 -13.60
N VAL A 23 2.80 -4.69 -12.50
CA VAL A 23 2.87 -4.16 -11.14
C VAL A 23 4.07 -4.70 -10.35
N GLU A 24 5.04 -5.31 -11.05
CA GLU A 24 6.29 -5.74 -10.43
C GLU A 24 6.99 -4.49 -9.87
N PRO A 25 7.36 -4.47 -8.57
CA PRO A 25 7.78 -3.22 -7.93
C PRO A 25 8.99 -2.55 -8.60
N GLY A 26 9.95 -3.32 -9.09
CA GLY A 26 11.11 -2.77 -9.81
C GLY A 26 10.75 -2.18 -11.17
N ALA A 27 9.93 -2.88 -11.96
CA ALA A 27 9.41 -2.43 -13.25
C ALA A 27 8.56 -1.17 -13.09
N ALA A 28 7.65 -1.15 -12.11
CA ALA A 28 6.86 0.02 -11.74
C ALA A 28 7.77 1.22 -11.41
N VAL A 29 8.81 1.02 -10.61
CA VAL A 29 9.79 2.08 -10.33
C VAL A 29 10.48 2.56 -11.62
N ARG A 30 10.95 1.66 -12.49
CA ARG A 30 11.62 2.03 -13.74
C ARG A 30 10.73 2.77 -14.74
N GLY A 31 9.42 2.54 -14.69
CA GLY A 31 8.44 3.25 -15.51
C GLY A 31 8.31 4.73 -15.14
N PHE A 32 8.54 5.08 -13.87
CA PHE A 32 8.32 6.44 -13.34
C PHE A 32 9.59 7.15 -12.90
N ILE A 33 10.64 6.42 -12.56
CA ILE A 33 11.90 6.96 -12.10
C ILE A 33 12.98 6.61 -13.11
N GLN A 34 13.66 7.63 -13.63
CA GLN A 34 14.60 7.50 -14.73
C GLN A 34 15.83 8.35 -14.47
N ARG A 35 16.85 8.16 -15.30
CA ARG A 35 18.06 8.97 -15.28
C ARG A 35 18.36 9.47 -16.69
N GLU A 36 18.55 10.78 -16.81
CA GLU A 36 18.99 11.43 -18.04
C GLU A 36 20.32 12.15 -17.76
N GLY A 37 21.42 11.54 -18.19
CA GLY A 37 22.77 12.08 -17.94
C GLY A 37 23.11 12.11 -16.45
N ASP A 38 23.20 13.30 -15.86
CA ASP A 38 23.44 13.54 -14.44
C ASP A 38 22.15 13.86 -13.65
N ARG A 39 20.99 13.89 -14.34
CA ARG A 39 19.71 14.23 -13.73
C ARG A 39 18.91 12.99 -13.38
N PHE A 40 18.35 13.00 -12.18
CA PHE A 40 17.35 12.05 -11.75
C PHE A 40 15.97 12.57 -12.12
N LEU A 41 15.15 11.76 -12.78
CA LEU A 41 13.80 12.13 -13.17
C LEU A 41 12.78 11.36 -12.33
N PHE A 42 11.75 12.06 -11.88
CA PHE A 42 10.61 11.50 -11.18
C PHE A 42 9.33 11.87 -11.95
N ALA A 43 8.62 10.86 -12.43
CA ALA A 43 7.46 10.98 -13.32
C ALA A 43 7.71 11.93 -14.51
N GLY A 44 8.88 11.80 -15.14
CA GLY A 44 9.29 12.63 -16.29
C GLY A 44 9.72 14.05 -15.95
N ARG A 45 9.81 14.43 -14.66
CA ARG A 45 10.26 15.75 -14.22
C ARG A 45 11.60 15.65 -13.49
N PRO A 46 12.54 16.60 -13.66
CA PRO A 46 13.77 16.61 -12.89
C PRO A 46 13.49 16.66 -11.39
N VAL A 47 14.21 15.82 -10.63
CA VAL A 47 14.30 15.94 -9.18
C VAL A 47 15.25 17.09 -8.87
N GLU A 48 14.71 18.11 -8.23
CA GLU A 48 15.45 19.32 -7.91
C GLU A 48 16.23 19.09 -6.61
N VAL A 49 17.50 18.72 -6.76
CA VAL A 49 18.41 18.41 -5.64
C VAL A 49 19.77 19.09 -5.87
N ALA A 50 20.19 19.90 -4.89
CA ALA A 50 21.50 20.56 -4.87
C ALA A 50 22.43 19.97 -3.79
N GLY A 51 21.84 19.37 -2.75
CA GLY A 51 22.53 18.69 -1.65
C GLY A 51 22.39 17.18 -1.75
N ARG A 52 21.89 16.55 -0.69
CA ARG A 52 21.70 15.11 -0.55
C ARG A 52 20.42 14.64 -1.19
N LEU A 53 20.52 13.55 -1.94
CA LEU A 53 19.37 12.75 -2.38
C LEU A 53 19.20 11.56 -1.43
N VAL A 54 18.12 11.57 -0.65
CA VAL A 54 17.77 10.51 0.29
C VAL A 54 16.65 9.65 -0.28
N VAL A 55 16.72 8.34 -0.07
CA VAL A 55 15.64 7.39 -0.44
C VAL A 55 15.08 6.72 0.80
N ILE A 56 13.76 6.71 0.92
CA ILE A 56 13.06 5.99 1.98
C ILE A 56 12.10 5.02 1.31
N ALA A 57 12.32 3.71 1.49
CA ALA A 57 11.47 2.67 0.93
C ALA A 57 10.74 1.92 2.04
N ILE A 58 9.41 1.88 1.99
CA ILE A 58 8.55 1.39 3.07
C ILE A 58 7.50 0.43 2.53
N GLY A 59 7.27 -0.67 3.23
CA GLY A 59 6.25 -1.66 2.90
C GLY A 59 6.82 -2.96 2.37
N LYS A 60 5.95 -3.91 2.03
CA LYS A 60 6.34 -5.26 1.58
C LYS A 60 7.21 -5.23 0.31
N ALA A 61 6.98 -4.25 -0.57
CA ALA A 61 7.74 -4.09 -1.80
C ALA A 61 8.93 -3.11 -1.67
N ALA A 62 9.27 -2.67 -0.46
CA ALA A 62 10.30 -1.66 -0.24
C ALA A 62 11.67 -2.08 -0.82
N MET A 63 12.07 -3.34 -0.61
CA MET A 63 13.38 -3.83 -1.05
C MET A 63 13.54 -3.84 -2.58
N PRO A 64 12.63 -4.46 -3.38
CA PRO A 64 12.73 -4.41 -4.83
C PRO A 64 12.61 -2.98 -5.39
N MET A 65 11.76 -2.12 -4.82
CA MET A 65 11.67 -0.71 -5.21
C MET A 65 12.99 0.05 -4.97
N ALA A 66 13.59 -0.15 -3.79
CA ALA A 66 14.86 0.47 -3.42
C ALA A 66 16.01 0.04 -4.34
N ARG A 67 16.08 -1.25 -4.70
CA ARG A 67 17.05 -1.77 -5.67
C ARG A 67 16.91 -1.09 -7.02
N ALA A 68 15.69 -1.04 -7.55
CA ALA A 68 15.44 -0.41 -8.84
C ALA A 68 15.85 1.06 -8.85
N VAL A 69 15.51 1.83 -7.82
CA VAL A 69 15.94 3.23 -7.67
C VAL A 69 17.46 3.35 -7.57
N ALA A 70 18.11 2.49 -6.79
CA ALA A 70 19.56 2.50 -6.66
C ALA A 70 20.27 2.23 -7.99
N ASP A 71 19.83 1.23 -8.75
CA ASP A 71 20.36 0.91 -10.08
C ASP A 71 20.22 2.09 -11.05
N ILE A 72 19.06 2.77 -11.04
CA ILE A 72 18.78 3.92 -11.91
C ILE A 72 19.65 5.11 -11.53
N SER A 73 19.79 5.38 -10.24
CA SER A 73 20.50 6.55 -9.73
C SER A 73 21.99 6.54 -10.11
N GLY A 74 22.58 5.36 -10.31
CA GLY A 74 24.01 5.17 -10.59
C GLY A 74 24.93 5.94 -9.66
N GLY A 75 24.62 5.91 -8.35
CA GLY A 75 25.46 6.46 -7.28
C GLY A 75 25.09 7.86 -6.78
N LEU A 76 24.03 8.48 -7.30
CA LEU A 76 23.56 9.81 -6.86
C LEU A 76 22.93 9.82 -5.45
N ILE A 77 22.49 8.66 -4.96
CA ILE A 77 21.84 8.54 -3.64
C ILE A 77 22.90 8.68 -2.57
N ASP A 78 22.72 9.63 -1.65
CA ASP A 78 23.60 9.83 -0.51
C ASP A 78 23.37 8.77 0.57
N THR A 79 22.11 8.58 0.95
CA THR A 79 21.66 7.67 2.02
C THR A 79 20.30 7.06 1.66
N GLY A 80 20.14 5.76 1.91
CA GLY A 80 18.88 5.05 1.74
C GLY A 80 18.45 4.30 3.00
N ILE A 81 17.15 4.27 3.29
CA ILE A 81 16.59 3.40 4.33
C ILE A 81 15.47 2.55 3.72
N VAL A 82 15.53 1.23 3.94
CA VAL A 82 14.46 0.28 3.64
C VAL A 82 13.84 -0.17 4.96
N LEU A 83 12.52 -0.08 5.07
CA LEU A 83 11.74 -0.65 6.16
C LEU A 83 10.67 -1.59 5.60
N THR A 84 10.87 -2.88 5.81
CA THR A 84 10.03 -3.93 5.22
C THR A 84 9.60 -4.97 6.27
N LYS A 85 8.74 -5.90 5.85
CA LYS A 85 8.29 -7.03 6.68
C LYS A 85 9.45 -8.02 6.91
N ASP A 86 9.45 -8.71 8.05
CA ASP A 86 10.32 -9.86 8.30
C ASP A 86 10.41 -10.83 7.10
N GLY A 87 11.64 -11.11 6.67
CA GLY A 87 11.93 -11.99 5.54
C GLY A 87 11.75 -11.35 4.16
N TYR A 88 11.37 -10.07 4.06
CA TYR A 88 11.22 -9.36 2.78
C TYR A 88 12.44 -8.48 2.43
N GLY A 89 13.41 -8.33 3.34
CA GLY A 89 14.68 -7.66 3.11
C GLY A 89 15.73 -8.52 2.41
N VAL A 90 15.34 -9.67 1.88
CA VAL A 90 16.25 -10.70 1.32
C VAL A 90 16.97 -10.26 0.04
N GLY A 91 18.22 -10.70 -0.10
CA GLY A 91 19.08 -10.49 -1.27
C GLY A 91 20.11 -9.35 -1.09
N PRO A 92 20.76 -8.88 -2.17
CA PRO A 92 21.80 -7.85 -2.07
C PRO A 92 21.22 -6.49 -1.64
N THR A 93 21.85 -5.87 -0.64
CA THR A 93 21.53 -4.50 -0.22
C THR A 93 22.26 -3.50 -1.10
N PRO A 94 21.55 -2.50 -1.69
CA PRO A 94 22.23 -1.45 -2.44
C PRO A 94 23.24 -0.69 -1.57
N SER A 95 24.33 -0.21 -2.19
CA SER A 95 25.29 0.63 -1.48
C SER A 95 24.61 1.85 -0.87
N ARG A 96 25.01 2.24 0.36
CA ARG A 96 24.45 3.38 1.12
C ARG A 96 23.02 3.17 1.65
N PHE A 97 22.45 1.98 1.46
CA PHE A 97 21.16 1.63 2.06
C PHE A 97 21.35 0.84 3.37
N VAL A 98 20.51 1.17 4.35
CA VAL A 98 20.32 0.36 5.57
C VAL A 98 18.95 -0.30 5.49
N VAL A 99 18.87 -1.58 5.83
CA VAL A 99 17.62 -2.36 5.80
C VAL A 99 17.18 -2.68 7.21
N TYR A 100 15.93 -2.36 7.52
CA TYR A 100 15.22 -2.72 8.73
C TYR A 100 14.07 -3.67 8.39
N GLU A 101 13.91 -4.70 9.20
CA GLU A 101 12.77 -5.60 9.17
C GLU A 101 11.96 -5.47 10.47
N ALA A 102 10.64 -5.49 10.33
CA ALA A 102 9.69 -5.38 11.42
C ALA A 102 8.45 -6.26 11.17
N ASP A 103 7.66 -6.46 12.22
CA ASP A 103 6.44 -7.26 12.12
C ASP A 103 5.32 -6.55 11.32
N HIS A 104 4.51 -7.36 10.64
CA HIS A 104 3.30 -6.96 9.94
C HIS A 104 2.34 -8.16 9.88
N PRO A 105 1.09 -8.01 10.35
CA PRO A 105 0.29 -6.77 10.27
C PRO A 105 0.23 -5.93 11.55
N ILE A 106 0.85 -6.36 12.65
CA ILE A 106 0.84 -5.64 13.93
C ILE A 106 2.17 -4.88 14.08
N PRO A 107 2.17 -3.56 14.36
CA PRO A 107 3.41 -2.83 14.59
C PRO A 107 4.16 -3.34 15.82
N ASP A 108 5.49 -3.32 15.76
CA ASP A 108 6.38 -3.70 16.85
C ASP A 108 7.46 -2.63 17.14
N ASP A 109 8.26 -2.84 18.19
CA ASP A 109 9.30 -1.90 18.60
C ASP A 109 10.43 -1.75 17.56
N ARG A 110 10.65 -2.76 16.70
CA ARG A 110 11.64 -2.70 15.61
C ARG A 110 11.20 -1.70 14.54
N GLY A 111 9.92 -1.75 14.16
CA GLY A 111 9.31 -0.76 13.28
C GLY A 111 9.35 0.65 13.86
N VAL A 112 9.13 0.80 15.16
CA VAL A 112 9.26 2.09 15.86
C VAL A 112 10.69 2.61 15.84
N ALA A 113 11.68 1.76 16.11
CA ALA A 113 13.09 2.13 16.07
C ALA A 113 13.53 2.56 14.66
N ALA A 114 13.14 1.79 13.63
CA ALA A 114 13.41 2.12 12.23
C ALA A 114 12.72 3.43 11.81
N THR A 115 11.47 3.64 12.22
CA THR A 115 10.74 4.88 11.95
C THR A 115 11.41 6.09 12.61
N ARG A 116 11.96 5.95 13.81
CA ARG A 116 12.74 7.01 14.46
C ARG A 116 14.03 7.31 13.70
N ALA A 117 14.75 6.29 13.23
CA ALA A 117 15.93 6.51 12.39
C ALA A 117 15.59 7.24 11.08
N ILE A 118 14.42 6.94 10.49
CA ILE A 118 13.90 7.67 9.33
C ILE A 118 13.61 9.13 9.68
N LEU A 119 12.93 9.38 10.81
CA LEU A 119 12.65 10.74 11.29
C LEU A 119 13.95 11.53 11.51
N ASP A 120 14.93 10.95 12.20
CA ASP A 120 16.23 11.58 12.46
C ASP A 120 16.95 11.94 11.14
N LEU A 121 16.88 11.05 10.14
CA LEU A 121 17.46 11.31 8.83
C LEU A 121 16.77 12.48 8.13
N VAL A 122 15.43 12.48 8.05
CA VAL A 122 14.70 13.52 7.29
C VAL A 122 14.73 14.88 7.99
N THR A 123 14.74 14.91 9.32
CA THR A 123 14.84 16.17 10.09
C THR A 123 16.24 16.78 10.01
N SER A 124 17.25 16.01 9.60
CA SER A 124 18.59 16.54 9.33
C SER A 124 18.71 17.27 7.98
N LEU A 125 17.67 17.23 7.13
CA LEU A 125 17.72 17.73 5.76
C LEU A 125 17.49 19.24 5.68
N ASP A 126 18.06 19.88 4.66
CA ASP A 126 17.84 21.30 4.36
C ASP A 126 17.10 21.52 3.03
N ALA A 127 16.94 22.79 2.62
CA ALA A 127 16.15 23.16 1.44
C ALA A 127 16.80 22.77 0.10
N GLY A 128 18.10 22.43 0.10
CA GLY A 128 18.81 21.90 -1.06
C GLY A 128 18.73 20.37 -1.18
N ASP A 129 18.30 19.69 -0.11
CA ASP A 129 18.15 18.24 -0.07
C ASP A 129 16.79 17.79 -0.65
N ALA A 130 16.72 16.52 -1.06
CA ALA A 130 15.50 15.90 -1.57
C ALA A 130 15.32 14.47 -1.03
N VAL A 131 14.06 14.09 -0.84
CA VAL A 131 13.63 12.75 -0.43
C VAL A 131 12.82 12.10 -1.55
N VAL A 132 13.19 10.88 -1.93
CA VAL A 132 12.35 9.99 -2.74
C VAL A 132 11.72 8.95 -1.81
N ALA A 133 10.43 9.08 -1.56
CA ALA A 133 9.66 8.16 -0.72
C ALA A 133 8.97 7.10 -1.60
N LEU A 134 9.37 5.84 -1.43
CA LEU A 134 8.82 4.67 -2.11
C LEU A 134 7.91 3.94 -1.12
N ILE A 135 6.60 3.96 -1.34
CA ILE A 135 5.61 3.42 -0.40
C ILE A 135 4.85 2.27 -1.04
N SER A 136 4.68 1.17 -0.31
CA SER A 136 3.91 0.02 -0.73
C SER A 136 3.04 -0.53 0.40
N GLY A 137 2.25 -1.56 0.08
CA GLY A 137 1.37 -2.25 1.03
C GLY A 137 2.05 -2.63 2.35
N GLY A 138 1.31 -2.48 3.45
CA GLY A 138 1.75 -2.76 4.82
C GLY A 138 2.46 -1.59 5.53
N GLY A 139 2.64 -0.45 4.87
CA GLY A 139 3.28 0.72 5.47
C GLY A 139 2.64 1.23 6.76
N SER A 140 1.32 1.08 6.95
CA SER A 140 0.64 1.57 8.18
C SER A 140 1.09 0.86 9.46
N ALA A 141 1.51 -0.41 9.37
CA ALA A 141 2.03 -1.17 10.50
C ALA A 141 3.54 -0.98 10.67
N LEU A 142 4.28 -1.00 9.56
CA LEU A 142 5.74 -0.88 9.56
C LEU A 142 6.20 0.52 9.95
N LEU A 143 5.58 1.57 9.37
CA LEU A 143 5.91 2.97 9.60
C LEU A 143 5.05 3.54 10.73
N GLU A 144 5.46 3.28 11.97
CA GLU A 144 4.78 3.76 13.17
C GLU A 144 5.77 4.39 14.15
N ALA A 145 5.45 5.58 14.64
CA ALA A 145 6.15 6.20 15.75
C ALA A 145 5.12 6.94 16.61
N PRO A 146 4.71 6.34 17.75
CA PRO A 146 3.78 6.98 18.66
C PRO A 146 4.30 8.34 19.15
N ARG A 147 3.43 9.34 19.19
CA ARG A 147 3.76 10.68 19.70
C ARG A 147 3.84 10.64 21.22
N PRO A 148 4.99 10.99 21.83
CA PRO A 148 5.10 11.06 23.29
C PRO A 148 3.99 11.94 23.91
N PRO A 149 3.41 11.55 25.06
CA PRO A 149 3.78 10.40 25.89
C PRO A 149 3.14 9.06 25.49
N VAL A 150 2.45 8.98 24.34
CA VAL A 150 1.82 7.73 23.86
C VAL A 150 2.91 6.70 23.56
N THR A 151 2.70 5.48 24.03
CA THR A 151 3.57 4.33 23.74
C THR A 151 2.98 3.43 22.66
N LEU A 152 3.76 2.51 22.12
CA LEU A 152 3.24 1.52 21.17
C LEU A 152 2.17 0.63 21.81
N ALA A 153 2.37 0.24 23.08
CA ALA A 153 1.39 -0.51 23.86
C ALA A 153 0.06 0.26 24.01
N ASP A 154 0.11 1.59 24.12
CA ASP A 154 -1.10 2.40 24.20
C ASP A 154 -1.89 2.42 22.88
N VAL A 155 -1.19 2.51 21.75
CA VAL A 155 -1.77 2.42 20.42
C VAL A 155 -2.39 1.04 20.19
N ALA A 156 -1.69 -0.03 20.58
CA ALA A 156 -2.18 -1.41 20.48
C ALA A 156 -3.45 -1.60 21.32
N ARG A 157 -3.45 -1.16 22.58
CA ARG A 157 -4.62 -1.25 23.47
C ARG A 157 -5.82 -0.45 22.93
N THR A 158 -5.58 0.75 22.40
CA THR A 158 -6.64 1.57 21.80
C THR A 158 -7.24 0.89 20.56
N THR A 159 -6.39 0.26 19.75
CA THR A 159 -6.81 -0.48 18.56
C THR A 159 -7.64 -1.72 18.93
N ASP A 160 -7.21 -2.51 19.91
CA ASP A 160 -7.96 -3.69 20.41
C ASP A 160 -9.35 -3.28 20.95
N LEU A 161 -9.44 -2.17 21.70
CA LEU A 161 -10.71 -1.67 22.19
C LEU A 161 -11.70 -1.33 21.07
N LEU A 162 -11.21 -0.69 19.99
CA LEU A 162 -12.03 -0.33 18.82
C LEU A 162 -12.42 -1.57 18.00
N LEU A 163 -11.52 -2.54 17.85
CA LEU A 163 -11.83 -3.80 17.16
C LEU A 163 -12.94 -4.58 17.89
N ARG A 164 -12.88 -4.66 19.23
CA ARG A 164 -13.87 -5.39 20.04
C ARG A 164 -15.29 -4.84 19.95
N VAL A 165 -15.43 -3.55 19.64
CA VAL A 165 -16.73 -2.89 19.46
C VAL A 165 -17.15 -2.84 17.99
N GLY A 166 -16.41 -3.50 17.10
CA GLY A 166 -16.72 -3.59 15.67
C GLY A 166 -16.55 -2.26 14.93
N ALA A 167 -15.67 -1.37 15.40
CA ALA A 167 -15.43 -0.12 14.70
C ALA A 167 -14.83 -0.39 13.30
N PRO A 168 -15.33 0.27 12.24
CA PRO A 168 -14.79 0.11 10.88
C PRO A 168 -13.34 0.57 10.79
N ILE A 169 -12.58 0.00 9.86
CA ILE A 169 -11.15 0.32 9.68
C ILE A 169 -10.87 1.81 9.45
N GLY A 170 -11.79 2.52 8.79
CA GLY A 170 -11.71 3.98 8.60
C GLY A 170 -11.67 4.73 9.93
N ASP A 171 -12.50 4.34 10.88
CA ASP A 171 -12.58 4.95 12.20
C ASP A 171 -11.37 4.59 13.08
N LEU A 172 -10.89 3.34 13.00
CA LEU A 172 -9.63 2.94 13.63
C LEU A 172 -8.47 3.82 13.16
N ASN A 173 -8.36 4.02 11.84
CA ASN A 173 -7.31 4.84 11.25
C ASN A 173 -7.46 6.32 11.62
N ALA A 174 -8.68 6.84 11.69
CA ALA A 174 -8.95 8.20 12.14
C ALA A 174 -8.48 8.42 13.59
N VAL A 175 -8.68 7.45 14.49
CA VAL A 175 -8.18 7.52 15.88
C VAL A 175 -6.66 7.38 15.95
N ARG A 176 -6.06 6.50 15.14
CA ARG A 176 -4.60 6.23 15.18
C ARG A 176 -3.75 7.35 14.60
N ARG A 177 -4.20 8.02 13.54
CA ARG A 177 -3.46 9.12 12.86
C ARG A 177 -2.92 10.19 13.83
N PRO A 178 -3.72 10.82 14.72
CA PRO A 178 -3.23 11.86 15.64
C PRO A 178 -2.30 11.37 16.75
N LEU A 179 -2.17 10.04 16.92
CA LEU A 179 -1.29 9.41 17.88
C LEU A 179 0.10 9.11 17.30
N SER A 180 0.32 9.34 16.01
CA SER A 180 1.55 9.02 15.29
C SER A 180 2.29 10.29 14.85
N LEU A 181 3.63 10.25 14.90
CA LEU A 181 4.50 11.31 14.41
C LEU A 181 4.60 11.36 12.88
N VAL A 182 4.36 10.24 12.20
CA VAL A 182 4.64 10.07 10.76
C VAL A 182 3.40 10.04 9.89
N LYS A 183 2.23 9.65 10.42
CA LYS A 183 0.98 9.54 9.67
C LYS A 183 0.38 10.92 9.38
N ALA A 184 -0.57 10.98 8.44
CA ALA A 184 -1.29 12.20 8.07
C ALA A 184 -0.33 13.38 7.81
N GLY A 185 0.58 13.19 6.86
CA GLY A 185 1.60 14.17 6.47
C GLY A 185 2.72 14.37 7.49
N GLY A 186 2.81 13.55 8.54
CA GLY A 186 3.82 13.69 9.59
C GLY A 186 5.24 13.55 9.07
N LEU A 187 5.49 12.58 8.20
CA LEU A 187 6.79 12.40 7.55
C LEU A 187 7.10 13.54 6.57
N LEU A 188 6.10 14.02 5.81
CA LEU A 188 6.26 15.20 4.95
C LEU A 188 6.69 16.43 5.75
N ARG A 189 6.04 16.69 6.88
CA ARG A 189 6.38 17.81 7.78
C ARG A 189 7.76 17.65 8.41
N ALA A 190 8.13 16.43 8.81
CA ALA A 190 9.43 16.15 9.41
C ALA A 190 10.60 16.33 8.43
N ALA A 191 10.33 16.19 7.12
CA ALA A 191 11.31 16.42 6.06
C ALA A 191 11.45 17.89 5.64
N ALA A 192 10.52 18.78 6.05
CA ALA A 192 10.61 20.19 5.71
C ALA A 192 11.92 20.79 6.28
N PRO A 193 12.68 21.60 5.51
CA PRO A 193 12.28 22.22 4.23
C PRO A 193 12.63 21.43 2.95
N ALA A 194 13.14 20.19 3.05
CA ALA A 194 13.50 19.38 1.89
C ALA A 194 12.27 19.01 1.03
N ARG A 195 12.50 18.80 -0.27
CA ARG A 195 11.45 18.35 -1.21
C ARG A 195 11.19 16.86 -1.06
N VAL A 196 9.93 16.42 -1.16
CA VAL A 196 9.55 15.00 -1.02
C VAL A 196 8.79 14.50 -2.24
N TYR A 197 9.45 13.66 -3.05
CA TYR A 197 8.86 12.98 -4.21
C TYR A 197 8.33 11.61 -3.78
N THR A 198 7.02 11.38 -3.90
CA THR A 198 6.40 10.14 -3.40
C THR A 198 5.91 9.25 -4.54
N ALA A 199 6.42 8.03 -4.63
CA ALA A 199 5.93 6.97 -5.51
C ALA A 199 5.27 5.86 -4.69
N ILE A 200 4.04 5.50 -5.07
CA ILE A 200 3.21 4.54 -4.33
C ILE A 200 2.85 3.35 -5.21
N LEU A 201 3.16 2.14 -4.74
CA LEU A 201 2.60 0.90 -5.25
C LEU A 201 1.37 0.55 -4.40
N SER A 202 0.17 0.78 -4.93
CA SER A 202 -1.08 0.78 -4.17
C SER A 202 -1.71 -0.61 -4.08
N ASP A 203 -1.99 -1.05 -2.86
CA ASP A 203 -2.86 -2.20 -2.54
C ASP A 203 -4.23 -1.78 -2.00
N VAL A 204 -4.59 -0.50 -2.15
CA VAL A 204 -5.86 0.08 -1.65
C VAL A 204 -6.77 0.39 -2.82
N LEU A 205 -7.98 -0.17 -2.81
CA LEU A 205 -9.01 0.15 -3.80
C LEU A 205 -9.32 1.66 -3.81
N GLY A 206 -9.38 2.24 -5.00
CA GLY A 206 -9.61 3.68 -5.21
C GLY A 206 -8.37 4.57 -5.05
N ASN A 207 -7.22 4.01 -4.66
CA ASN A 207 -5.92 4.67 -4.65
C ASN A 207 -5.84 6.01 -3.88
N ASP A 208 -6.67 6.24 -2.85
CA ASP A 208 -6.56 7.46 -2.05
C ASP A 208 -5.23 7.50 -1.29
N PRO A 209 -4.27 8.39 -1.65
CA PRO A 209 -2.94 8.39 -1.07
C PRO A 209 -2.94 8.68 0.44
N ARG A 210 -3.99 9.36 0.94
CA ARG A 210 -4.18 9.66 2.37
C ARG A 210 -4.51 8.41 3.19
N THR A 211 -4.99 7.37 2.52
CA THR A 211 -5.34 6.09 3.12
C THR A 211 -4.17 5.11 3.04
N ILE A 212 -3.44 5.07 1.92
CA ILE A 212 -2.27 4.21 1.73
C ILE A 212 -1.18 4.56 2.74
N ALA A 213 -0.75 3.57 3.53
CA ALA A 213 0.17 3.74 4.66
C ALA A 213 -0.25 4.87 5.65
N SER A 214 -1.52 5.26 5.65
CA SER A 214 -2.05 6.43 6.37
C SER A 214 -1.45 7.78 5.95
N GLY A 215 -1.04 7.91 4.69
CA GLY A 215 -0.64 9.15 4.03
C GLY A 215 0.53 9.88 4.70
N PRO A 216 1.68 9.23 4.95
CA PRO A 216 2.76 9.83 5.72
C PRO A 216 3.42 11.02 5.00
N THR A 217 3.48 10.96 3.66
CA THR A 217 4.09 11.98 2.80
C THR A 217 3.06 12.82 2.04
N VAL A 218 1.77 12.67 2.38
CA VAL A 218 0.68 13.39 1.71
C VAL A 218 0.29 14.60 2.55
N PRO A 219 0.10 15.79 1.97
CA PRO A 219 -0.38 16.96 2.70
C PRO A 219 -1.70 16.66 3.41
N GLY A 220 -1.76 17.04 4.68
CA GLY A 220 -2.91 16.82 5.52
C GLY A 220 -2.54 16.92 6.99
N ALA A 221 -3.55 17.02 7.83
CA ALA A 221 -3.41 16.98 9.27
C ALA A 221 -4.31 15.88 9.85
N ALA A 222 -3.87 15.31 10.96
CA ALA A 222 -4.76 14.49 11.76
C ALA A 222 -5.80 15.38 12.46
N ASP A 223 -6.95 14.81 12.80
CA ASP A 223 -8.02 15.50 13.52
C ASP A 223 -8.23 14.85 14.91
N PRO A 224 -7.60 15.39 15.97
CA PRO A 224 -7.76 14.88 17.32
C PRO A 224 -9.19 14.98 17.86
N ASP A 225 -9.97 15.97 17.40
CA ASP A 225 -11.34 16.19 17.86
C ASP A 225 -12.28 15.13 17.25
N ALA A 226 -12.13 14.83 15.96
CA ALA A 226 -12.82 13.71 15.33
C ALA A 226 -12.44 12.36 15.97
N ALA A 227 -11.15 12.14 16.25
CA ALA A 227 -10.69 10.93 16.96
C ALA A 227 -11.34 10.79 18.35
N ARG A 228 -11.41 11.88 19.12
CA ARG A 228 -12.08 11.89 20.43
C ARG A 228 -13.58 11.60 20.29
N GLY A 229 -14.26 12.22 19.33
CA GLY A 229 -15.68 11.97 19.06
C GLY A 229 -15.96 10.51 18.65
N LEU A 230 -15.04 9.84 17.95
CA LEU A 230 -15.14 8.41 17.68
C LEU A 230 -15.00 7.57 18.94
N LEU A 231 -14.01 7.87 19.80
CA LEU A 231 -13.84 7.16 21.07
C LEU A 231 -15.07 7.28 21.99
N GLU A 232 -15.72 8.45 22.01
CA GLU A 232 -16.97 8.71 22.73
C GLU A 232 -18.14 7.94 22.11
N ARG A 233 -18.31 8.03 20.79
CA ARG A 233 -19.36 7.31 20.03
C ARG A 233 -19.34 5.81 20.29
N TYR A 234 -18.14 5.22 20.37
CA TYR A 234 -17.95 3.81 20.64
C TYR A 234 -17.95 3.45 22.13
N GLY A 235 -18.12 4.42 23.03
CA GLY A 235 -18.14 4.17 24.48
C GLY A 235 -16.82 3.67 25.06
N VAL A 236 -15.69 3.97 24.40
CA VAL A 236 -14.35 3.51 24.82
C VAL A 236 -13.44 4.64 25.32
N HIS A 237 -13.89 5.89 25.28
CA HIS A 237 -13.11 7.07 25.70
C HIS A 237 -12.46 6.92 27.09
N ASP A 238 -13.22 6.48 28.10
CA ASP A 238 -12.68 6.32 29.47
C ASP A 238 -11.81 5.06 29.62
N ARG A 239 -11.84 4.14 28.64
CA ARG A 239 -11.14 2.86 28.67
C ARG A 239 -9.78 2.89 27.98
N VAL A 240 -9.54 3.85 27.08
CA VAL A 240 -8.22 4.03 26.46
C VAL A 240 -7.19 4.52 27.49
N PRO A 241 -5.88 4.37 27.24
CA PRO A 241 -4.84 4.89 28.12
C PRO A 241 -4.94 6.41 28.34
N ALA A 242 -4.49 6.86 29.51
CA ALA A 242 -4.48 8.28 29.85
C ALA A 242 -3.58 9.11 28.89
N SER A 243 -2.45 8.54 28.46
CA SER A 243 -1.55 9.13 27.46
C SER A 243 -2.25 9.42 26.14
N VAL A 244 -3.18 8.54 25.70
CA VAL A 244 -3.99 8.73 24.48
C VAL A 244 -4.99 9.85 24.65
N ARG A 245 -5.74 9.89 25.76
CA ARG A 245 -6.66 11.01 26.06
C ARG A 245 -5.93 12.34 26.13
N GLN A 246 -4.75 12.36 26.78
CA GLN A 246 -3.90 13.53 26.87
C GLN A 246 -3.44 13.97 25.48
N ALA A 247 -2.89 13.07 24.68
CA ALA A 247 -2.43 13.38 23.33
C ALA A 247 -3.55 13.92 22.43
N LEU A 248 -4.78 13.40 22.54
CA LEU A 248 -5.92 13.91 21.75
C LEU A 248 -6.46 15.26 22.25
N THR A 249 -6.11 15.67 23.47
CA THR A 249 -6.51 16.96 24.05
C THR A 249 -5.46 18.02 23.79
N GLU A 250 -4.18 17.64 23.95
CA GLU A 250 -3.04 18.47 23.63
C GLU A 250 -3.00 18.65 22.12
N ARG A 251 -3.39 19.83 21.65
CA ARG A 251 -3.13 20.28 20.28
C ARG A 251 -1.62 20.49 20.19
N PRO A 252 -0.83 19.56 19.62
CA PRO A 252 0.53 19.94 19.30
C PRO A 252 0.40 21.13 18.36
N GLY A 253 1.11 22.22 18.66
CA GLY A 253 0.97 23.48 17.94
C GLY A 253 0.85 23.20 16.45
N GLU A 254 -0.21 23.72 15.83
CA GLU A 254 -0.35 23.76 14.38
C GLU A 254 1.04 24.07 13.83
N SER A 255 1.63 23.14 13.09
CA SER A 255 2.95 23.36 12.52
C SER A 255 2.83 24.56 11.58
N THR A 256 3.19 25.73 12.09
CA THR A 256 3.40 26.98 11.35
C THR A 256 4.70 26.93 10.55
N GLY A 257 5.31 25.74 10.41
CA GLY A 257 6.42 25.54 9.50
C GLY A 257 5.97 25.81 8.06
N PRO A 258 6.85 26.35 7.20
CA PRO A 258 6.51 26.54 5.80
C PRO A 258 6.03 25.21 5.23
N ASP A 259 4.94 25.24 4.46
CA ASP A 259 4.49 24.05 3.72
C ASP A 259 5.70 23.50 2.96
N ALA A 260 6.09 22.26 3.24
CA ALA A 260 7.07 21.56 2.43
C ALA A 260 6.62 21.70 0.96
N PRO A 261 7.53 21.96 0.00
CA PRO A 261 7.15 22.03 -1.40
C PRO A 261 6.41 20.73 -1.75
N VAL A 262 5.12 20.86 -2.06
CA VAL A 262 4.28 19.69 -2.35
C VAL A 262 4.59 19.25 -3.77
N GLU A 263 5.49 18.29 -3.89
CA GLU A 263 5.69 17.56 -5.13
C GLU A 263 4.54 16.57 -5.36
N PRO A 264 4.22 16.23 -6.62
CA PRO A 264 3.13 15.31 -6.91
C PRO A 264 3.41 13.93 -6.32
N VAL A 265 2.40 13.38 -5.64
CA VAL A 265 2.34 11.97 -5.25
C VAL A 265 1.87 11.16 -6.45
N VAL A 266 2.63 10.14 -6.82
CA VAL A 266 2.38 9.34 -8.02
C VAL A 266 2.09 7.90 -7.64
N ILE A 267 0.97 7.38 -8.11
CA ILE A 267 0.67 5.94 -8.06
C ILE A 267 1.41 5.30 -9.23
N ILE A 268 2.39 4.44 -8.93
CA ILE A 268 3.25 3.81 -9.94
C ILE A 268 2.79 2.42 -10.35
N GLY A 269 1.82 1.86 -9.63
CA GLY A 269 1.15 0.60 -9.94
C GLY A 269 -0.01 0.37 -8.98
N ASP A 270 -1.06 -0.26 -9.49
CA ASP A 270 -2.32 -0.52 -8.77
C ASP A 270 -3.08 -1.70 -9.40
N ASN A 271 -4.25 -2.01 -8.86
CA ASN A 271 -5.11 -3.07 -9.38
C ASN A 271 -5.56 -2.82 -10.84
N ASN A 272 -5.80 -1.57 -11.23
CA ASN A 272 -6.23 -1.26 -12.60
C ASN A 272 -5.13 -1.51 -13.62
N ALA A 273 -3.87 -1.18 -13.30
CA ALA A 273 -2.72 -1.48 -14.14
C ALA A 273 -2.58 -2.99 -14.40
N ALA A 274 -2.79 -3.82 -13.36
CA ALA A 274 -2.78 -5.28 -13.49
C ALA A 274 -3.94 -5.78 -14.38
N ILE A 275 -5.17 -5.27 -14.18
CA ILE A 275 -6.34 -5.59 -15.02
C ILE A 275 -6.09 -5.21 -16.47
N ASP A 276 -5.59 -4.00 -16.72
CA ASP A 276 -5.35 -3.49 -18.06
C ASP A 276 -4.27 -4.29 -18.79
N ALA A 277 -3.23 -4.72 -18.08
CA ALA A 277 -2.19 -5.59 -18.62
C ALA A 277 -2.72 -6.99 -18.97
N ALA A 278 -3.51 -7.62 -18.08
CA ALA A 278 -4.17 -8.90 -18.37
C ALA A 278 -5.10 -8.79 -19.58
N ARG A 279 -5.92 -7.73 -19.62
CA ARG A 279 -6.82 -7.44 -20.74
C ARG A 279 -6.05 -7.25 -22.05
N GLY A 280 -4.98 -6.46 -22.02
CA GLY A 280 -4.14 -6.19 -23.18
C GLY A 280 -3.47 -7.46 -23.71
N ALA A 281 -2.98 -8.31 -22.82
CA ALA A 281 -2.37 -9.59 -23.17
C ALA A 281 -3.38 -10.54 -23.84
N ALA A 282 -4.59 -10.67 -23.27
CA ALA A 282 -5.62 -11.52 -23.85
C ALA A 282 -6.15 -10.98 -25.19
N ALA A 283 -6.30 -9.66 -25.33
CA ALA A 283 -6.66 -9.04 -26.59
C ALA A 283 -5.58 -9.22 -27.67
N ALA A 284 -4.30 -9.18 -27.30
CA ALA A 284 -3.18 -9.43 -28.21
C ALA A 284 -3.14 -10.88 -28.72
N ASP A 285 -3.65 -11.84 -27.94
CA ASP A 285 -3.87 -13.23 -28.36
C ASP A 285 -5.14 -13.42 -29.21
N GLY A 286 -5.89 -12.34 -29.50
CA GLY A 286 -7.04 -12.33 -30.41
C GLY A 286 -8.39 -12.60 -29.77
N PHE A 287 -8.49 -12.54 -28.44
CA PHE A 287 -9.74 -12.73 -27.70
C PHE A 287 -10.51 -11.43 -27.53
N ALA A 288 -11.84 -11.51 -27.57
CA ALA A 288 -12.72 -10.43 -27.15
C ALA A 288 -12.81 -10.41 -25.62
N VAL A 289 -12.32 -9.33 -25.00
CA VAL A 289 -12.16 -9.23 -23.55
C VAL A 289 -13.09 -8.18 -22.96
N ASN A 290 -13.79 -8.52 -21.88
CA ASN A 290 -14.52 -7.55 -21.06
C ASN A 290 -13.94 -7.47 -19.64
N VAL A 291 -13.85 -6.26 -19.09
CA VAL A 291 -13.51 -6.06 -17.68
C VAL A 291 -14.79 -6.10 -16.88
N ALA A 292 -15.06 -7.22 -16.22
CA ALA A 292 -16.25 -7.39 -15.40
C ALA A 292 -16.16 -6.55 -14.12
N TRP A 293 -15.00 -6.52 -13.44
CA TRP A 293 -14.81 -5.78 -12.19
C TRP A 293 -13.49 -5.03 -12.16
N GLN A 294 -13.54 -3.74 -11.78
CA GLN A 294 -12.35 -2.92 -11.54
C GLN A 294 -11.96 -2.82 -10.06
N ALA A 295 -12.91 -3.00 -9.15
CA ALA A 295 -12.72 -2.85 -7.71
C ALA A 295 -13.77 -3.62 -6.91
N ALA A 296 -13.94 -4.92 -7.20
CA ALA A 296 -14.85 -5.76 -6.41
C ALA A 296 -14.37 -5.87 -4.96
N ALA A 297 -15.28 -5.76 -3.99
CA ALA A 297 -14.97 -5.90 -2.58
C ALA A 297 -16.13 -6.60 -1.86
N GLY A 298 -15.81 -7.42 -0.86
CA GLY A 298 -16.80 -8.20 -0.12
C GLY A 298 -16.28 -9.57 0.27
N GLU A 299 -17.18 -10.41 0.79
CA GLU A 299 -16.86 -11.77 1.21
C GLU A 299 -16.43 -12.60 -0.01
N ALA A 300 -15.30 -13.30 0.13
CA ALA A 300 -14.68 -14.05 -0.96
C ALA A 300 -15.62 -15.11 -1.56
N SER A 301 -16.40 -15.78 -0.71
CA SER A 301 -17.38 -16.79 -1.14
C SER A 301 -18.49 -16.20 -2.01
N ASP A 302 -18.98 -15.00 -1.64
CA ASP A 302 -20.06 -14.32 -2.35
C ASP A 302 -19.58 -13.81 -3.70
N LEU A 303 -18.37 -13.25 -3.73
CA LEU A 303 -17.71 -12.84 -4.96
C LEU A 303 -17.46 -14.04 -5.89
N GLY A 304 -17.02 -15.20 -5.38
CA GLY A 304 -16.83 -16.39 -6.21
C GLY A 304 -18.12 -16.84 -6.90
N ARG A 305 -19.25 -16.85 -6.18
CA ARG A 305 -20.57 -17.17 -6.75
C ARG A 305 -21.03 -16.11 -7.76
N ALA A 306 -20.84 -14.83 -7.46
CA ALA A 306 -21.16 -13.73 -8.35
C ALA A 306 -20.32 -13.74 -9.64
N TRP A 307 -19.08 -14.21 -9.58
CA TRP A 307 -18.21 -14.34 -10.76
C TRP A 307 -18.78 -15.34 -11.76
N ILE A 308 -19.24 -16.51 -11.28
CA ILE A 308 -19.85 -17.52 -12.15
C ILE A 308 -21.16 -17.02 -12.77
N GLU A 309 -21.93 -16.22 -12.04
CA GLU A 309 -23.11 -15.56 -12.60
C GLU A 309 -22.72 -14.60 -13.73
N GLN A 310 -21.69 -13.76 -13.51
CA GLN A 310 -21.18 -12.85 -14.54
C GLN A 310 -20.71 -13.61 -15.80
N CYS A 311 -19.94 -14.68 -15.63
CA CYS A 311 -19.53 -15.56 -16.73
C CYS A 311 -20.74 -16.15 -17.48
N SER A 312 -21.79 -16.55 -16.77
CA SER A 312 -22.99 -17.16 -17.37
C SER A 312 -23.84 -16.16 -18.14
N THR A 313 -23.82 -14.88 -17.75
CA THR A 313 -24.57 -13.79 -18.39
C THR A 313 -23.73 -12.96 -19.37
N ALA A 314 -22.47 -13.33 -19.59
CA ALA A 314 -21.59 -12.61 -20.49
C ALA A 314 -22.16 -12.63 -21.92
N PRO A 315 -22.03 -11.53 -22.69
CA PRO A 315 -22.45 -11.51 -24.09
C PRO A 315 -21.75 -12.63 -24.90
N PRO A 316 -22.43 -13.29 -25.85
CA PRO A 316 -21.86 -14.40 -26.61
C PRO A 316 -20.62 -14.05 -27.45
N ASP A 317 -20.36 -12.76 -27.68
CA ASP A 317 -19.21 -12.23 -28.40
C ASP A 317 -18.01 -11.93 -27.49
N ILE A 318 -18.12 -12.15 -26.18
CA ILE A 318 -17.02 -12.01 -25.22
C ILE A 318 -16.43 -13.38 -24.92
N ASP A 319 -15.14 -13.56 -25.23
CA ASP A 319 -14.41 -14.79 -24.94
C ASP A 319 -13.83 -14.81 -23.52
N VAL A 320 -13.43 -13.65 -22.97
CA VAL A 320 -12.68 -13.57 -21.69
C VAL A 320 -13.24 -12.48 -20.79
N LEU A 321 -13.45 -12.81 -19.51
CA LEU A 321 -13.72 -11.85 -18.44
C LEU A 321 -12.48 -11.63 -17.58
N VAL A 322 -12.12 -10.36 -17.35
CA VAL A 322 -11.07 -9.94 -16.41
C VAL A 322 -11.70 -9.18 -15.26
N GLY A 323 -11.26 -9.46 -14.04
CA GLY A 323 -11.77 -8.83 -12.84
C GLY A 323 -10.70 -8.66 -11.79
N GLY A 324 -10.74 -7.56 -11.06
CA GLY A 324 -9.88 -7.32 -9.91
C GLY A 324 -10.62 -6.64 -8.77
N GLY A 325 -10.03 -6.70 -7.60
CA GLY A 325 -10.69 -6.34 -6.35
C GLY A 325 -9.92 -6.79 -5.12
N GLU A 326 -10.53 -6.56 -3.96
CA GLU A 326 -9.99 -6.92 -2.66
C GLU A 326 -11.07 -7.65 -1.87
N ALA A 327 -11.04 -8.98 -1.91
CA ALA A 327 -11.96 -9.83 -1.15
C ALA A 327 -11.53 -9.94 0.32
N THR A 328 -12.50 -10.19 1.19
CA THR A 328 -12.31 -10.47 2.63
C THR A 328 -12.79 -11.86 2.98
N VAL A 329 -12.27 -12.41 4.08
CA VAL A 329 -12.75 -13.68 4.65
C VAL A 329 -13.17 -13.45 6.08
N THR A 330 -14.41 -13.78 6.40
CA THR A 330 -14.88 -13.86 7.78
C THR A 330 -14.43 -15.20 8.37
N VAL A 331 -13.30 -15.19 9.09
CA VAL A 331 -12.71 -16.40 9.68
C VAL A 331 -13.63 -16.97 10.78
N ARG A 332 -14.17 -18.17 10.54
CA ARG A 332 -15.07 -18.90 11.48
C ARG A 332 -14.49 -20.21 12.01
N GLY A 333 -13.39 -20.68 11.44
CA GLY A 333 -12.77 -21.97 11.79
C GLY A 333 -11.24 -21.87 11.92
N ASP A 334 -10.60 -23.02 12.04
CA ASP A 334 -9.16 -23.21 12.25
C ASP A 334 -8.44 -23.81 11.02
N GLY A 335 -9.10 -23.85 9.87
CA GLY A 335 -8.54 -24.31 8.61
C GLY A 335 -7.47 -23.38 8.03
N LEU A 336 -6.76 -23.87 7.00
CA LEU A 336 -5.76 -23.12 6.25
C LEU A 336 -6.33 -22.70 4.89
N GLY A 337 -6.20 -21.43 4.54
CA GLY A 337 -6.65 -20.88 3.28
C GLY A 337 -6.49 -19.36 3.22
N GLY A 338 -7.13 -18.74 2.24
CA GLY A 338 -7.21 -17.29 2.11
C GLY A 338 -8.29 -16.87 1.12
N ARG A 339 -8.45 -15.55 0.98
CA ARG A 339 -9.48 -14.93 0.14
C ARG A 339 -9.54 -15.47 -1.30
N ASN A 340 -8.39 -15.64 -1.97
CA ASN A 340 -8.38 -16.09 -3.37
C ASN A 340 -8.69 -17.59 -3.49
N THR A 341 -8.28 -18.40 -2.52
CA THR A 341 -8.61 -19.84 -2.51
C THR A 341 -10.08 -20.08 -2.16
N GLU A 342 -10.64 -19.28 -1.25
CA GLU A 342 -12.07 -19.35 -0.92
C GLU A 342 -12.95 -18.86 -2.08
N PHE A 343 -12.54 -17.78 -2.76
CA PHE A 343 -13.16 -17.35 -4.00
C PHE A 343 -13.17 -18.47 -5.05
N ALA A 344 -12.00 -19.09 -5.31
CA ALA A 344 -11.87 -20.16 -6.30
C ALA A 344 -12.73 -21.39 -5.95
N LEU A 345 -12.76 -21.78 -4.66
CA LEU A 345 -13.60 -22.88 -4.19
C LEU A 345 -15.09 -22.57 -4.34
N ALA A 346 -15.52 -21.37 -3.96
CA ALA A 346 -16.92 -20.96 -4.10
C ALA A 346 -17.35 -20.87 -5.57
N ALA A 347 -16.47 -20.42 -6.46
CA ALA A 347 -16.69 -20.43 -7.89
C ALA A 347 -16.81 -21.86 -8.44
N ALA A 348 -15.94 -22.79 -8.02
CA ALA A 348 -16.00 -24.19 -8.43
C ALA A 348 -17.32 -24.87 -8.00
N ILE A 349 -17.77 -24.65 -6.76
CA ILE A 349 -19.06 -25.15 -6.26
C ILE A 349 -20.22 -24.57 -7.08
N ALA A 350 -20.19 -23.26 -7.36
CA ALA A 350 -21.23 -22.58 -8.13
C ALA A 350 -21.31 -23.04 -9.60
N LEU A 351 -20.21 -23.54 -10.16
CA LEU A 351 -20.17 -24.18 -11.48
C LEU A 351 -20.80 -25.57 -11.44
N GLU A 352 -20.43 -26.39 -10.45
CA GLU A 352 -21.00 -27.72 -10.25
C GLU A 352 -22.52 -27.65 -10.06
N GLU A 353 -23.00 -26.70 -9.24
CA GLU A 353 -24.44 -26.43 -9.03
C GLU A 353 -25.19 -26.09 -10.34
N ARG A 354 -24.48 -25.57 -11.36
CA ARG A 354 -25.03 -25.25 -12.69
C ARG A 354 -24.88 -26.38 -13.71
N GLY A 355 -24.32 -27.52 -13.32
CA GLY A 355 -24.10 -28.67 -14.21
C GLY A 355 -23.11 -28.39 -15.34
N ARG A 356 -22.13 -27.50 -15.10
CA ARG A 356 -21.05 -27.18 -16.04
C ARG A 356 -19.76 -27.85 -15.58
N ASP A 357 -19.29 -28.80 -16.38
CA ASP A 357 -18.08 -29.59 -16.17
C ASP A 357 -16.97 -29.29 -17.19
N ASP A 358 -17.23 -28.42 -18.19
CA ASP A 358 -16.26 -27.95 -19.18
C ASP A 358 -15.76 -26.52 -18.91
N TRP A 359 -14.43 -26.35 -18.94
CA TRP A 359 -13.72 -25.09 -18.62
C TRP A 359 -13.29 -24.29 -19.85
N VAL A 360 -13.95 -24.47 -21.00
CA VAL A 360 -13.72 -23.69 -22.22
C VAL A 360 -14.97 -23.47 -23.04
#